data_AF-A0A8H6KQ33-F1
#
_entry.id   AF-A0A8H6KQ33-F1
#
_cell.length_a   1.000
_cell.length_b   1.000
_cell.length_c   1.000
_cell.angle_alpha   90.00
_cell.angle_beta   90.00
_cell.angle_gamma   90.00
#
_symmetry.space_group_name_H-M   'P 1'
#
loop_
_entity.id
_entity.type
_entity.pdbx_description
1 polymer ?
#
loop_
_entity_poly.entity_id
_entity_poly.type
_entity_poly.pdbx_seq_one_letter_code
_entity_poly.pdbx_strand_id
1 'polypeptide(L)'
;MLEWRFHEIWRTHGQGQHDEAETAAAELLMHPRLSPLHQAGLHLLPAGSSFEYVELAKEAVCLYTEVKQLYQHSFSSDQQVNIQKLPDTAETALHKAHTDQNGINRERGIQPARSTIPPSTQTGPETTAGDSQRTQGAGRWQSTALTDFDDDTSPLPLIGESVSSDDDKA
;
A
#
# COMPACT_ATOMS: atom_id res chain seq x y z
N MET A 1 7.38 17.18 -18.84
CA MET A 1 6.69 16.18 -19.67
C MET A 1 6.35 14.91 -18.88
N LEU A 2 7.29 14.33 -18.12
CA LEU A 2 7.00 13.16 -17.26
C LEU A 2 5.96 13.46 -16.18
N GLU A 3 6.03 14.63 -15.54
CA GLU A 3 5.04 15.10 -14.56
C GLU A 3 3.60 15.04 -15.08
N TRP A 4 3.37 15.59 -16.28
CA TRP A 4 2.05 15.61 -16.89
C TRP A 4 1.54 14.18 -17.16
N ARG A 5 2.40 13.27 -17.62
CA ARG A 5 2.03 11.86 -17.82
C ARG A 5 1.66 11.18 -16.50
N PHE A 6 2.43 11.43 -15.44
CA PHE A 6 2.11 10.92 -14.10
C PHE A 6 0.70 11.37 -13.66
N HIS A 7 0.39 12.65 -13.80
CA HIS A 7 -0.95 13.16 -13.47
C HIS A 7 -2.05 12.60 -14.36
N GLU A 8 -1.79 12.44 -15.66
CA GLU A 8 -2.75 11.85 -16.59
C GLU A 8 -3.11 10.41 -16.20
N ILE A 9 -2.11 9.63 -15.82
CA ILE A 9 -2.30 8.25 -15.36
C ILE A 9 -3.19 8.22 -14.11
N TRP A 10 -2.91 9.05 -13.11
CA TRP A 10 -3.74 9.13 -11.91
C TRP A 10 -5.16 9.62 -12.17
N ARG A 11 -5.33 10.56 -13.11
CA ARG A 11 -6.66 10.99 -13.54
C ARG A 11 -7.44 9.85 -14.18
N THR A 12 -6.80 9.13 -15.11
CA THR A 12 -7.37 7.97 -15.80
C THR A 12 -7.78 6.89 -14.80
N HIS A 13 -6.93 6.63 -13.80
CA HIS A 13 -7.24 5.72 -12.70
C HIS A 13 -8.46 6.19 -11.89
N GLY A 14 -8.53 7.47 -11.54
CA GLY A 14 -9.68 8.06 -10.84
C GLY A 14 -10.98 8.05 -11.64
N GLN A 15 -10.92 7.85 -12.96
CA GLN A 15 -12.10 7.65 -13.82
C GLN A 15 -12.56 6.18 -13.87
N GLY A 16 -11.94 5.29 -13.09
CA GLY A 16 -12.24 3.86 -13.06
C GLY A 16 -11.61 3.07 -14.22
N GLN A 17 -10.77 3.71 -15.05
CA GLN A 17 -10.09 3.06 -16.17
C GLN A 17 -8.77 2.40 -15.68
N HIS A 18 -8.90 1.44 -14.74
CA HIS A 18 -7.75 0.84 -14.03
C HIS A 18 -6.74 0.18 -14.97
N ASP A 19 -7.20 -0.68 -15.90
CA ASP A 19 -6.31 -1.40 -16.84
C ASP A 19 -5.49 -0.44 -17.73
N GLU A 20 -6.11 0.65 -18.18
CA GLU A 20 -5.46 1.66 -19.02
C GLU A 20 -4.42 2.44 -18.19
N ALA A 21 -4.78 2.85 -16.98
CA ALA A 21 -3.88 3.54 -16.08
C ALA A 21 -2.69 2.67 -15.67
N GLU A 22 -2.92 1.39 -15.38
CA GLU A 22 -1.86 0.44 -15.01
C GLU A 22 -0.91 0.17 -16.17
N THR A 23 -1.43 0.01 -17.38
CA THR A 23 -0.61 -0.14 -18.59
C THR A 23 0.28 1.09 -18.78
N ALA A 24 -0.29 2.29 -18.70
CA ALA A 24 0.45 3.53 -18.82
C ALA A 24 1.44 3.75 -17.66
N ALA A 25 1.12 3.29 -16.45
CA ALA A 25 2.03 3.31 -15.31
C ALA A 25 3.24 2.40 -15.53
N ALA A 26 3.03 1.18 -16.01
CA ALA A 26 4.11 0.24 -16.35
C ALA A 26 5.03 0.80 -17.44
N GLU A 27 4.47 1.42 -18.48
CA GLU A 27 5.26 2.11 -19.50
C GLU A 27 6.06 3.28 -18.91
N LEU A 28 5.44 4.08 -18.04
CA LEU A 28 6.10 5.24 -17.44
C LEU A 28 7.23 4.85 -16.48
N LEU A 29 7.08 3.74 -15.75
CA LEU A 29 8.11 3.19 -14.85
C LEU A 29 9.41 2.81 -15.57
N MET A 30 9.35 2.48 -16.87
CA MET A 30 10.53 2.17 -17.68
C MET A 30 11.39 3.39 -17.99
N HIS A 31 10.91 4.61 -17.70
CA HIS A 31 11.69 5.82 -17.96
C HIS A 31 12.76 6.06 -16.88
N PRO A 32 14.06 6.13 -17.26
CA PRO A 32 15.17 6.22 -16.30
C PRO A 32 15.28 7.58 -15.59
N ARG A 33 14.47 8.56 -15.99
CA ARG A 33 14.47 9.92 -15.43
C ARG A 33 13.27 10.17 -14.51
N LEU A 34 12.50 9.13 -14.21
CA LEU A 34 11.38 9.24 -13.31
C LEU A 34 11.90 9.44 -11.88
N SER A 35 11.31 10.38 -11.14
CA SER A 35 11.74 10.62 -9.77
C SER A 35 11.32 9.44 -8.87
N PRO A 36 12.04 9.16 -7.77
CA PRO A 36 11.64 8.13 -6.82
C PRO A 36 10.23 8.34 -6.25
N LEU A 37 9.80 9.61 -6.10
CA LEU A 37 8.45 9.97 -5.67
C LEU A 37 7.40 9.52 -6.70
N HIS A 38 7.64 9.79 -7.98
CA HIS A 38 6.73 9.35 -9.05
C HIS A 38 6.74 7.84 -9.20
N GLN A 39 7.91 7.19 -9.10
CA GLN A 39 8.01 5.74 -9.12
C GLN A 39 7.17 5.12 -8.00
N ALA A 40 7.31 5.61 -6.76
CA ALA A 40 6.52 5.15 -5.62
C ALA A 40 5.01 5.27 -5.88
N GLY A 41 4.57 6.42 -6.40
CA GLY A 41 3.18 6.63 -6.77
C GLY A 41 2.70 5.66 -7.85
N LEU A 42 3.49 5.43 -8.90
CA LEU A 42 3.12 4.51 -9.96
C LEU A 42 3.09 3.05 -9.50
N HIS A 43 3.91 2.65 -8.55
CA HIS A 43 3.85 1.32 -7.94
C HIS A 43 2.60 1.08 -7.08
N LEU A 44 1.91 2.15 -6.66
CA LEU A 44 0.66 2.07 -5.90
C LEU A 44 -0.58 1.84 -6.77
N LEU A 45 -0.56 2.26 -8.03
CA LEU A 45 -1.70 2.13 -8.95
C LEU A 45 -2.13 0.67 -9.19
N PRO A 46 -1.23 -0.28 -9.50
CA PRO A 46 -1.61 -1.66 -9.77
C PRO A 46 -1.94 -2.44 -8.50
N ALA A 47 -1.88 -1.79 -7.32
CA ALA A 47 -2.05 -2.48 -6.05
C ALA A 47 -3.46 -3.07 -5.86
N GLY A 48 -4.42 -2.69 -6.72
CA GLY A 48 -5.81 -3.16 -6.69
C GLY A 48 -6.17 -4.26 -7.68
N SER A 49 -5.36 -4.59 -8.70
CA SER A 49 -5.82 -5.37 -9.87
C SER A 49 -4.99 -6.62 -10.23
N SER A 50 -3.69 -6.69 -9.89
CA SER A 50 -2.77 -7.73 -10.43
C SER A 50 -2.27 -8.76 -9.41
N PHE A 51 -1.86 -9.96 -9.86
CA PHE A 51 -1.27 -11.03 -9.04
C PHE A 51 0.05 -10.66 -8.32
N GLU A 52 0.62 -9.50 -8.62
CA GLU A 52 1.91 -9.04 -8.08
C GLU A 52 1.79 -7.79 -7.19
N TYR A 53 0.57 -7.39 -6.80
CA TYR A 53 0.38 -6.14 -6.07
C TYR A 53 1.13 -6.09 -4.71
N VAL A 54 1.44 -7.23 -4.08
CA VAL A 54 2.13 -7.25 -2.78
C VAL A 54 3.55 -6.73 -2.93
N GLU A 55 4.26 -7.17 -3.96
CA GLU A 55 5.64 -6.74 -4.22
C GLU A 55 5.66 -5.27 -4.68
N LEU A 56 4.70 -4.86 -5.51
CA LEU A 56 4.56 -3.46 -5.94
C LEU A 56 4.25 -2.53 -4.75
N ALA A 57 3.36 -2.92 -3.84
CA ALA A 57 3.06 -2.15 -2.64
C ALA A 57 4.28 -2.07 -1.69
N LYS A 58 5.06 -3.16 -1.55
CA LYS A 58 6.33 -3.12 -0.79
C LYS A 58 7.32 -2.14 -1.41
N GLU A 59 7.46 -2.15 -2.73
CA GLU A 59 8.36 -1.23 -3.44
C GLU A 59 7.91 0.22 -3.23
N ALA A 60 6.61 0.50 -3.29
CA ALA A 60 6.05 1.82 -3.00
C ALA A 60 6.37 2.29 -1.56
N VAL A 61 6.22 1.41 -0.56
CA VAL A 61 6.59 1.70 0.84
C VAL A 61 8.09 2.02 0.95
N CYS A 62 8.94 1.21 0.31
CA CYS A 62 10.38 1.41 0.30
C CYS A 62 10.75 2.78 -0.29
N LEU A 63 10.25 3.09 -1.48
CA LEU A 63 10.55 4.33 -2.19
C LEU A 63 10.02 5.56 -1.45
N TYR A 64 8.81 5.54 -0.89
CA TYR A 64 8.33 6.69 -0.09
C TYR A 64 9.12 6.87 1.20
N THR A 65 9.58 5.79 1.81
CA THR A 65 10.47 5.86 2.98
C THR A 65 11.80 6.52 2.59
N GLU A 66 12.36 6.15 1.44
CA GLU A 66 13.57 6.77 0.89
C GLU A 66 13.36 8.26 0.57
N VAL A 67 12.27 8.60 -0.13
CA VAL A 67 11.91 9.99 -0.44
C VAL A 67 11.77 10.83 0.83
N LYS A 68 11.10 10.30 1.85
CA LYS A 68 10.96 10.98 3.15
C LYS A 68 12.32 11.27 3.78
N GLN A 69 13.27 10.35 3.69
CA GLN A 69 14.62 10.54 4.23
C GLN A 69 15.46 11.52 3.39
N LEU A 70 15.45 11.37 2.06
CA LEU A 70 16.26 12.18 1.14
C LEU A 70 15.86 13.66 1.16
N TYR A 71 14.58 13.95 1.27
CA TYR A 71 14.05 15.30 1.11
C TYR A 71 13.50 15.90 2.41
N GLN A 72 13.79 15.29 3.56
CA GLN A 72 13.31 15.72 4.88
C GLN A 72 13.55 17.22 5.14
N HIS A 73 14.65 17.76 4.61
CA HIS A 73 15.04 19.16 4.81
C HIS A 73 14.82 20.04 3.57
N SER A 74 14.42 19.46 2.44
CA SER A 74 14.28 20.17 1.15
C SER A 74 12.85 20.61 0.86
N PHE A 75 11.86 19.99 1.51
CA PHE A 75 10.45 20.31 1.32
C PHE A 75 9.99 21.47 2.20
N SER A 76 9.03 22.25 1.68
CA SER A 76 8.30 23.22 2.49
C SER A 76 7.49 22.51 3.59
N SER A 77 7.07 23.24 4.63
CA SER A 77 6.28 22.67 5.73
C SER A 77 5.02 21.96 5.22
N ASP A 78 4.34 22.52 4.23
CA ASP A 78 3.12 21.94 3.67
C ASP A 78 3.40 20.66 2.87
N GLN A 79 4.49 20.65 2.10
CA GLN A 79 4.93 19.46 1.36
C GLN A 79 5.36 18.34 2.31
N GLN A 80 6.03 18.67 3.43
CA GLN A 80 6.43 17.68 4.42
C GLN A 80 5.23 16.97 5.03
N VAL A 81 4.13 17.67 5.30
CA VAL A 81 2.90 17.04 5.82
C VAL A 81 2.34 16.04 4.80
N ASN A 82 2.34 16.39 3.52
CA ASN A 82 1.83 15.49 2.47
C ASN A 82 2.74 14.26 2.30
N ILE A 83 4.06 14.46 2.22
CA ILE A 83 5.03 13.37 2.07
C ILE A 83 5.10 12.47 3.29
N GLN A 84 4.83 12.98 4.49
CA GLN A 84 4.73 12.14 5.69
C GLN A 84 3.56 11.15 5.64
N LYS A 85 2.47 11.47 4.93
CA LYS A 85 1.30 10.60 4.79
C LYS A 85 1.45 9.53 3.71
N LEU A 86 2.39 9.69 2.79
CA LEU A 86 2.56 8.77 1.66
C LEU A 86 3.05 7.37 2.08
N PRO A 87 4.04 7.22 2.99
CA PRO A 87 4.39 5.92 3.56
C PRO A 87 3.20 5.23 4.23
N ASP A 88 2.44 5.95 5.07
CA ASP A 88 1.27 5.38 5.78
C ASP A 88 0.20 4.88 4.80
N THR A 89 0.02 5.62 3.70
CA THR A 89 -0.90 5.26 2.60
C THR A 89 -0.41 3.99 1.90
N ALA A 90 0.89 3.89 1.62
CA ALA A 90 1.50 2.71 1.00
C ALA A 90 1.46 1.48 1.92
N GLU A 91 1.66 1.65 3.23
CA GLU A 91 1.53 0.57 4.22
C GLU A 91 0.08 0.08 4.31
N THR A 92 -0.89 0.99 4.27
CA THR A 92 -2.31 0.65 4.21
C THR A 92 -2.63 -0.16 2.96
N ALA A 93 -2.13 0.27 1.80
CA ALA A 93 -2.26 -0.47 0.54
C ALA A 93 -1.61 -1.85 0.62
N LEU A 94 -0.41 -1.97 1.21
CA LEU A 94 0.30 -3.23 1.40
C LEU A 94 -0.47 -4.19 2.33
N HIS A 95 -1.07 -3.68 3.41
CA HIS A 95 -1.87 -4.50 4.31
C HIS A 95 -3.15 -5.01 3.62
N LYS A 96 -3.82 -4.14 2.85
CA LYS A 96 -4.98 -4.52 2.02
C LYS A 96 -4.59 -5.59 1.01
N ALA A 97 -3.50 -5.37 0.28
CA ALA A 97 -2.90 -6.33 -0.62
C ALA A 97 -2.73 -7.71 0.04
N HIS A 98 -2.05 -7.78 1.19
CA HIS A 98 -1.88 -9.04 1.92
C HIS A 98 -3.22 -9.70 2.28
N THR A 99 -4.22 -8.91 2.68
CA THR A 99 -5.56 -9.41 3.00
C THR A 99 -6.24 -10.02 1.77
N ASP A 100 -6.22 -9.30 0.65
CA ASP A 100 -6.80 -9.74 -0.62
C ASP A 100 -6.09 -11.02 -1.12
N GLN A 101 -4.76 -11.11 -0.94
CA GLN A 101 -3.95 -12.23 -1.44
C GLN A 101 -4.28 -13.50 -0.66
N ASN A 102 -4.46 -13.35 0.66
CA ASN A 102 -4.89 -14.42 1.53
C ASN A 102 -6.32 -14.87 1.22
N GLY A 103 -7.21 -13.95 0.84
CA GLY A 103 -8.56 -14.24 0.36
C GLY A 103 -8.53 -15.11 -0.90
N ILE A 104 -7.81 -14.66 -1.93
CA ILE A 104 -7.65 -15.39 -3.21
C ILE A 104 -7.01 -16.77 -2.98
N ASN A 105 -5.97 -16.84 -2.16
CA ASN A 105 -5.30 -18.12 -1.85
C ASN A 105 -6.27 -19.09 -1.17
N ARG A 106 -7.08 -18.62 -0.23
CA ARG A 106 -8.10 -19.42 0.45
C ARG A 106 -9.16 -19.95 -0.52
N GLU A 107 -9.65 -19.11 -1.43
CA GLU A 107 -10.61 -19.52 -2.47
C GLU A 107 -10.03 -20.57 -3.42
N ARG A 108 -8.76 -20.42 -3.77
CA ARG A 108 -8.04 -21.37 -4.63
C ARG A 108 -7.59 -22.64 -3.91
N GLY A 109 -7.87 -22.78 -2.61
CA GLY A 109 -7.39 -23.91 -1.79
C GLY A 109 -5.87 -23.93 -1.62
N ILE A 110 -5.18 -22.85 -1.97
CA ILE A 110 -3.75 -22.67 -1.76
C ILE A 110 -3.60 -22.30 -0.28
N GLN A 111 -3.27 -23.27 0.56
CA GLN A 111 -2.92 -22.96 1.94
C GLN A 111 -1.65 -22.11 1.92
N PRO A 112 -1.60 -20.96 2.61
CA PRO A 112 -0.36 -20.22 2.76
C PRO A 112 0.66 -21.21 3.31
N ALA A 113 1.84 -21.27 2.70
CA ALA A 113 2.89 -22.20 3.09
C ALA A 113 3.03 -22.12 4.60
N ARG A 114 2.52 -23.14 5.29
CA ARG A 114 2.64 -23.25 6.73
C ARG A 114 4.14 -23.28 6.92
N SER A 115 4.71 -22.19 7.44
CA SER A 115 6.08 -22.17 7.95
C SER A 115 6.14 -23.35 8.90
N THR A 116 6.60 -24.47 8.36
CA THR A 116 6.72 -25.73 9.06
C THR A 116 7.99 -25.51 9.81
N ILE A 117 7.87 -24.79 10.94
CA ILE A 117 8.89 -24.77 11.95
C ILE A 117 9.03 -26.26 12.28
N PRO A 118 10.16 -26.91 11.92
CA PRO A 118 10.33 -28.30 12.27
C PRO A 118 10.18 -28.38 13.79
N PRO A 119 9.44 -29.36 14.34
CA PRO A 119 9.37 -29.54 15.78
C PRO A 119 10.80 -29.74 16.26
N SER A 120 11.37 -28.72 16.91
CA SER A 120 12.63 -28.82 17.61
C SER A 120 12.56 -30.07 18.46
N THR A 121 13.39 -31.05 18.11
CA THR A 121 13.48 -32.33 18.79
C THR A 121 14.16 -32.04 20.14
N GLN A 122 13.39 -31.53 21.09
CA GLN A 122 13.83 -31.36 22.46
C GLN A 122 13.62 -32.71 23.16
N THR A 123 14.67 -33.53 23.10
CA THR A 123 14.82 -34.73 23.94
C THR A 123 14.90 -34.27 25.40
N GLY A 124 14.07 -34.84 26.27
CA GLY A 124 13.77 -34.38 27.65
C GLY A 124 14.90 -34.50 28.70
N PRO A 125 14.59 -34.57 30.02
CA PRO A 125 13.54 -35.44 30.57
C PRO A 125 12.55 -34.79 31.55
N GLU A 126 11.50 -35.58 31.80
CA GLU A 126 10.36 -35.42 32.70
C GLU A 126 10.62 -34.81 34.08
N THR A 127 9.65 -34.03 34.57
CA THR A 127 9.17 -34.08 35.97
C THR A 127 7.73 -33.52 36.07
N THR A 128 6.79 -34.44 36.29
CA THR A 128 5.68 -34.43 37.28
C THR A 128 4.71 -33.24 37.39
N ALA A 129 3.45 -33.57 37.02
CA ALA A 129 2.15 -33.24 37.61
C ALA A 129 1.81 -31.80 38.03
N GLY A 130 0.83 -31.22 37.33
CA GLY A 130 0.11 -30.01 37.75
C GLY A 130 -1.19 -29.87 36.98
N ASP A 131 -2.23 -30.49 37.51
CA ASP A 131 -3.64 -30.37 37.11
C ASP A 131 -4.07 -28.89 37.15
N SER A 132 -4.65 -28.35 36.07
CA SER A 132 -5.49 -27.15 36.14
C SER A 132 -6.40 -27.00 34.92
N GLN A 133 -7.68 -26.96 35.25
CA GLN A 133 -8.86 -26.83 34.42
C GLN A 133 -8.95 -25.47 33.67
N ARG A 134 -10.01 -25.37 32.84
CA ARG A 134 -10.67 -24.15 32.30
C ARG A 134 -10.01 -23.58 31.04
N THR A 135 -10.71 -23.22 29.96
CA THR A 135 -12.12 -22.82 29.78
C THR A 135 -12.48 -23.00 28.29
N GLN A 136 -13.69 -23.48 28.00
CA GLN A 136 -14.27 -23.43 26.65
C GLN A 136 -14.71 -21.99 26.35
N GLY A 137 -14.10 -21.36 25.35
CA GLY A 137 -14.54 -20.09 24.77
C GLY A 137 -15.06 -20.35 23.36
N ALA A 138 -16.37 -20.37 23.19
CA ALA A 138 -17.06 -20.57 21.92
C ALA A 138 -16.69 -19.45 20.93
N GLY A 139 -16.21 -19.86 19.75
CA GLY A 139 -16.04 -18.97 18.61
C GLY A 139 -17.39 -18.50 18.08
N ARG A 140 -17.55 -17.19 17.96
CA ARG A 140 -18.59 -16.56 17.15
C ARG A 140 -17.93 -15.50 16.29
N TRP A 141 -17.43 -15.94 15.14
CA TRP A 141 -17.01 -15.03 14.07
C TRP A 141 -18.28 -14.55 13.38
N GLN A 142 -18.69 -13.31 13.65
CA GLN A 142 -19.69 -12.64 12.85
C GLN A 142 -18.97 -12.07 11.62
N SER A 143 -19.24 -12.65 10.46
CA SER A 143 -18.90 -12.04 9.17
C SER A 143 -19.80 -10.83 8.97
N THR A 144 -19.27 -9.63 9.21
CA THR A 144 -19.87 -8.40 8.69
C THR A 144 -19.50 -8.30 7.22
N ALA A 145 -20.53 -8.33 6.38
CA ALA A 145 -20.41 -8.06 4.95
C ALA A 145 -19.76 -6.69 4.74
N LEU A 146 -18.73 -6.66 3.89
CA LEU A 146 -18.23 -5.44 3.27
C LEU A 146 -19.34 -4.90 2.36
N THR A 147 -20.02 -3.87 2.83
CA THR A 147 -20.78 -2.94 1.99
C THR A 147 -20.01 -1.63 1.95
N ASP A 148 -19.89 -1.10 0.73
CA ASP A 148 -19.43 0.25 0.39
C ASP A 148 -18.06 0.66 0.90
N PHE A 149 -17.06 0.46 0.03
CA PHE A 149 -15.95 1.40 -0.04
C PHE A 149 -16.53 2.73 -0.56
N ASP A 150 -16.81 3.65 0.36
CA ASP A 150 -16.88 5.06 0.03
C ASP A 150 -15.59 5.43 -0.70
N ASP A 151 -15.78 5.92 -1.92
CA ASP A 151 -14.82 6.48 -2.87
C ASP A 151 -14.18 7.77 -2.31
N ASP A 152 -13.60 7.70 -1.12
CA ASP A 152 -12.84 8.79 -0.48
C ASP A 152 -11.34 8.50 -0.57
N THR A 153 -10.91 7.93 -1.69
CA THR A 153 -9.51 8.08 -2.11
C THR A 153 -9.42 9.46 -2.74
N SER A 154 -9.55 10.48 -1.90
CA SER A 154 -9.32 11.87 -2.29
C SER A 154 -8.00 11.91 -3.09
N PRO A 155 -8.02 12.41 -4.34
CA PRO A 155 -6.83 12.41 -5.19
C PRO A 155 -5.69 13.06 -4.41
N LEU A 156 -4.51 12.44 -4.44
CA LEU A 156 -3.33 12.95 -3.73
C LEU A 156 -3.23 14.47 -3.95
N PRO A 157 -3.01 15.26 -2.87
CA PRO A 157 -3.03 16.72 -2.97
C PRO A 157 -2.09 17.15 -4.08
N LEU A 158 -2.63 17.91 -5.06
CA LEU A 158 -1.86 18.48 -6.17
C LEU A 158 -0.71 19.30 -5.60
N ILE A 159 0.49 18.71 -5.58
CA ILE A 159 1.73 19.39 -5.23
C ILE A 159 2.09 20.29 -6.43
N GLY A 160 1.37 21.37 -6.66
CA GLY A 160 1.58 22.18 -7.86
C GLY A 160 0.79 23.48 -7.99
N GLU A 161 -0.27 23.71 -7.20
CA GLU A 161 -1.00 24.99 -7.27
C GLU A 161 -0.45 25.95 -6.23
N SER A 162 0.72 26.53 -6.54
CA SER A 162 1.09 27.81 -5.97
C SER A 162 0.11 28.84 -6.51
N VAL A 163 -0.97 29.10 -5.77
CA VAL A 163 -1.84 30.25 -5.99
C VAL A 163 -0.97 31.50 -5.93
N SER A 164 -0.65 32.05 -7.10
CA SER A 164 -0.07 33.38 -7.22
C SER A 164 -1.13 34.35 -6.73
N SER A 165 -1.03 34.77 -5.48
CA SER A 165 -1.79 35.92 -4.98
C SER A 165 -1.32 37.15 -5.74
N ASP A 166 -2.02 37.47 -6.82
CA ASP A 166 -2.03 38.79 -7.42
C ASP A 166 -2.60 39.78 -6.40
N ASP A 167 -1.69 40.40 -5.65
CA ASP A 167 -1.91 41.56 -4.78
C ASP A 167 -2.20 42.77 -5.68
N ASP A 168 -3.43 42.86 -6.20
CA ASP A 168 -3.88 44.00 -6.98
C ASP A 168 -4.17 45.17 -6.03
N LYS A 169 -3.22 46.08 -6.02
CA LYS A 169 -3.18 47.29 -5.22
C LYS A 169 -4.02 48.37 -5.92
N ALA A 170 -5.15 48.75 -5.33
CA ALA A 170 -5.86 49.99 -5.66
C ALA A 170 -6.24 50.75 -4.37
#